data_AF-A0A2P6GFW4-F1
#
_entry.id   AF-A0A2P6GFW4-F1
#
_cell.length_a   1.000
_cell.length_b   1.000
_cell.length_c   1.000
_cell.angle_alpha   90.00
_cell.angle_beta   90.00
_cell.angle_gamma   90.00
#
_symmetry.space_group_name_H-M   'P 1'
#
loop_
_entity.id
_entity.type
_entity.pdbx_description
1 polymer ?
#
loop_
_entity_poly.entity_id
_entity_poly.type
_entity_poly.pdbx_seq_one_letter_code
_entity_poly.pdbx_strand_id
1 'polypeptide(L)'
;MSNNKKIEYDKVMSFQFDDLPIRGRICQTSRSLNKIISQHNYPPEISKLLGETIVLNILMADSIKLKHKLSLQVHGNKDLKLIASDFIIPKPPQTISFVRGYAKFNKQLSFYPNKVRDLLGDGYFATILDQGDGNLPYKGISNLNGNSLKKSA
;
A
#
# COMPACT_ATOMS: atom_id res chain seq x y z
N MET A 1 29.19 -25.91 -1.92
CA MET A 1 27.76 -25.58 -2.04
C MET A 1 27.65 -24.08 -2.32
N SER A 2 27.32 -23.71 -3.56
CA SER A 2 27.25 -22.30 -3.98
C SER A 2 26.03 -21.66 -3.29
N ASN A 3 26.29 -20.73 -2.37
CA ASN A 3 25.27 -19.96 -1.67
C ASN A 3 24.71 -18.93 -2.66
N ASN A 4 23.72 -19.35 -3.44
CA ASN A 4 22.98 -18.51 -4.36
C ASN A 4 22.06 -17.59 -3.54
N LYS A 5 22.63 -16.55 -2.90
CA LYS A 5 21.86 -15.45 -2.30
C LYS A 5 21.16 -14.74 -3.46
N LYS A 6 19.94 -15.18 -3.76
CA LYS A 6 19.05 -14.54 -4.75
C LYS A 6 18.93 -13.08 -4.32
N ILE A 7 19.49 -12.17 -5.10
CA ILE A 7 19.40 -10.75 -4.81
C ILE A 7 17.94 -10.37 -5.04
N GLU A 8 17.19 -10.17 -3.96
CA GLU A 8 15.79 -9.78 -4.02
C GLU A 8 15.71 -8.29 -4.37
N TYR A 9 15.51 -8.01 -5.66
CA TYR A 9 15.20 -6.67 -6.15
C TYR A 9 13.69 -6.44 -6.11
N ASP A 10 13.30 -5.26 -5.66
CA ASP A 10 11.90 -4.83 -5.75
C ASP A 10 11.61 -4.41 -7.19
N LYS A 11 10.58 -4.99 -7.82
CA LYS A 11 10.23 -4.74 -9.23
C LYS A 11 8.74 -4.79 -9.47
N VAL A 12 8.24 -3.89 -10.31
CA VAL A 12 6.92 -3.96 -10.93
C VAL A 12 7.09 -4.26 -12.41
N MET A 13 6.31 -5.19 -12.94
CA MET A 13 6.32 -5.56 -14.36
C MET A 13 4.89 -5.49 -14.88
N SER A 14 4.67 -4.64 -15.89
CA SER A 14 3.41 -4.59 -16.61
C SER A 14 3.35 -5.68 -17.68
N PHE A 15 2.16 -6.18 -17.94
CA PHE A 15 1.89 -7.10 -19.04
C PHE A 15 0.53 -6.77 -19.66
N GLN A 16 0.33 -7.20 -20.90
CA GLN A 16 -0.93 -7.14 -21.61
C GLN A 16 -1.14 -8.44 -22.37
N PHE A 17 -2.40 -8.79 -22.60
CA PHE A 17 -2.74 -9.85 -23.53
C PHE A 17 -3.03 -9.22 -24.89
N ASP A 18 -2.42 -9.73 -25.95
CA ASP A 18 -2.55 -9.10 -27.28
C ASP A 18 -3.98 -9.23 -27.83
N ASP A 19 -4.64 -10.35 -27.55
CA ASP A 19 -5.98 -10.66 -28.08
C ASP A 19 -7.14 -10.27 -27.13
N LEU A 20 -6.83 -9.74 -25.94
CA LEU A 20 -7.84 -9.36 -24.95
C LEU A 20 -7.59 -7.94 -24.44
N PRO A 21 -8.63 -7.14 -24.18
CA PRO A 21 -8.49 -5.79 -23.63
C PRO A 21 -8.14 -5.81 -22.12
N ILE A 22 -7.20 -6.68 -21.72
CA ILE A 22 -6.79 -6.92 -20.34
C ILE A 22 -5.32 -6.52 -20.19
N ARG A 23 -5.06 -5.64 -19.23
CA ARG A 23 -3.72 -5.25 -18.81
C ARG A 23 -3.54 -5.63 -17.36
N GLY A 24 -2.37 -6.11 -17.01
CA GLY A 24 -2.05 -6.50 -15.65
C GLY A 24 -0.67 -6.04 -15.22
N ARG A 25 -0.40 -6.24 -13.94
CA ARG A 25 0.87 -5.90 -13.31
C ARG A 25 1.24 -6.97 -12.30
N ILE A 26 2.52 -7.30 -12.24
CA ILE A 26 3.10 -8.19 -11.24
C ILE A 26 4.07 -7.35 -10.42
N CYS A 27 3.91 -7.36 -9.11
CA CYS A 27 4.78 -6.66 -8.17
C CYS A 27 5.49 -7.68 -7.28
N GLN A 28 6.81 -7.62 -7.27
CA GLN A 28 7.66 -8.31 -6.31
C GLN A 28 8.27 -7.26 -5.40
N THR A 29 7.88 -7.26 -4.12
CA THR A 29 8.47 -6.40 -3.10
C THR A 29 8.87 -7.27 -1.92
N SER A 30 10.17 -7.30 -1.63
CA SER A 30 10.70 -7.98 -0.46
C SER A 30 11.50 -7.00 0.38
N ARG A 31 12.55 -6.39 -0.18
CA ARG A 31 13.50 -5.59 0.59
C ARG A 31 12.86 -4.33 1.16
N SER A 32 12.18 -3.53 0.32
CA SER A 32 11.55 -2.28 0.77
C SER A 32 10.40 -2.55 1.72
N LEU A 33 9.60 -3.58 1.44
CA LEU A 33 8.46 -3.96 2.28
C LEU A 33 8.93 -4.42 3.67
N ASN A 34 9.90 -5.35 3.71
CA ASN A 34 10.47 -5.85 4.96
C ASN A 34 11.09 -4.71 5.77
N LYS A 35 11.79 -3.77 5.13
CA LYS A 35 12.38 -2.61 5.80
C LYS A 35 11.31 -1.70 6.43
N ILE A 36 10.16 -1.51 5.79
CA ILE A 36 9.07 -0.68 6.33
C ILE A 36 8.42 -1.37 7.53
N ILE A 37 8.08 -2.65 7.38
CA ILE A 37 7.41 -3.40 8.45
C ILE A 37 8.35 -3.56 9.66
N SER A 38 9.64 -3.84 9.45
CA SER A 38 10.59 -4.07 10.54
C SER A 38 10.94 -2.83 11.37
N GLN A 39 10.57 -1.63 10.92
CA GLN A 39 10.79 -0.39 11.69
C GLN A 39 9.88 -0.30 12.93
N HIS A 40 8.81 -1.10 12.97
CA HIS A 40 7.87 -1.11 14.07
C HIS A 40 7.53 -2.56 14.44
N ASN A 41 7.42 -2.85 15.74
CA ASN A 41 6.98 -4.15 16.24
C ASN A 41 5.45 -4.29 16.09
N TYR A 42 4.96 -4.31 14.86
CA TYR A 42 3.55 -4.51 14.55
C TYR A 42 3.15 -5.97 14.84
N PRO A 43 1.95 -6.21 15.40
CA PRO A 43 1.35 -7.53 15.42
C PRO A 43 1.27 -8.12 14.00
N PRO A 44 1.31 -9.45 13.82
CA PRO A 44 1.26 -10.09 12.51
C PRO A 44 0.09 -9.64 11.64
N GLU A 45 -1.09 -9.45 12.24
CA GLU A 45 -2.33 -9.04 11.57
C GLU A 45 -2.23 -7.61 11.02
N ILE A 46 -1.64 -6.71 11.80
CA ILE A 46 -1.39 -5.32 11.39
C ILE A 46 -0.30 -5.26 10.31
N SER A 47 0.77 -6.05 10.47
CA SER A 47 1.86 -6.16 9.49
C SER A 47 1.36 -6.62 8.13
N LYS A 48 0.49 -7.63 8.12
CA LYS A 48 -0.13 -8.15 6.89
C LYS A 48 -0.95 -7.08 6.17
N LEU A 49 -1.82 -6.36 6.89
CA LEU A 49 -2.66 -5.31 6.31
C LEU A 49 -1.84 -4.11 5.80
N LEU A 50 -0.79 -3.74 6.54
CA LEU A 50 0.13 -2.70 6.10
C LEU A 50 0.84 -3.13 4.81
N GLY A 51 1.30 -4.39 4.73
CA GLY A 51 1.93 -4.91 3.53
C GLY A 51 0.99 -4.99 2.32
N GLU A 52 -0.25 -5.43 2.51
CA GLU A 52 -1.28 -5.40 1.47
C GLU A 52 -1.52 -3.97 0.96
N THR A 53 -1.62 -3.00 1.87
CA THR A 53 -1.81 -1.57 1.53
C THR A 53 -0.62 -1.01 0.74
N ILE A 54 0.61 -1.34 1.14
CA ILE A 54 1.83 -0.90 0.46
C ILE A 54 1.88 -1.46 -0.96
N VAL A 55 1.64 -2.77 -1.13
CA VAL A 55 1.67 -3.41 -2.45
C VAL A 55 0.58 -2.84 -3.36
N LEU A 56 -0.62 -2.63 -2.82
CA LEU A 56 -1.73 -2.01 -3.55
C LEU A 56 -1.38 -0.60 -4.01
N ASN A 57 -0.80 0.22 -3.14
CA ASN A 57 -0.39 1.59 -3.48
C ASN A 57 0.69 1.61 -4.57
N ILE A 58 1.68 0.71 -4.50
CA ILE A 58 2.72 0.57 -5.55
C ILE A 58 2.10 0.20 -6.90
N LEU A 59 1.19 -0.77 -6.92
CA LEU A 59 0.50 -1.19 -8.14
C LEU A 59 -0.37 -0.08 -8.73
N MET A 60 -1.07 0.68 -7.87
CA MET A 60 -1.86 1.84 -8.29
C MET A 60 -0.97 2.96 -8.84
N ALA A 61 0.15 3.26 -8.20
CA ALA A 61 1.09 4.29 -8.64
C ALA A 61 1.66 3.98 -10.04
N ASP A 62 2.01 2.71 -10.31
CA ASP A 62 2.47 2.26 -11.63
C ASP A 62 1.35 2.22 -12.68
N SER A 63 0.08 2.28 -12.25
CA SER A 63 -1.09 2.27 -13.14
C SER A 63 -1.46 3.61 -13.74
N ILE A 64 -0.96 4.71 -13.15
CA ILE A 64 -1.30 6.07 -13.54
C ILE A 64 -0.03 6.84 -13.93
N LYS A 65 -0.18 7.92 -14.70
CA LYS A 65 0.91 8.87 -14.94
C LYS A 65 1.12 9.76 -13.71
N LEU A 66 1.67 9.19 -12.65
CA LEU A 66 1.97 9.89 -11.41
C LEU A 66 3.16 10.83 -11.61
N LYS A 67 3.06 12.08 -11.13
CA LYS A 67 4.17 13.06 -11.16
C LYS A 67 4.82 13.28 -9.80
N HIS A 68 4.07 13.17 -8.71
CA HIS A 68 4.58 13.51 -7.39
C HIS A 68 4.26 12.49 -6.30
N LYS A 69 3.00 12.35 -5.88
CA LYS A 69 2.66 11.50 -4.73
C LYS A 69 1.29 10.86 -4.85
N LEU A 70 1.24 9.56 -4.59
CA LEU A 70 -0.01 8.82 -4.39
C LEU A 70 -0.07 8.34 -2.94
N SER A 71 -1.10 8.79 -2.23
CA SER A 71 -1.38 8.37 -0.85
C SER A 71 -2.59 7.45 -0.84
N LEU A 72 -2.43 6.31 -0.19
CA LEU A 72 -3.46 5.34 0.06
C LEU A 72 -3.73 5.26 1.56
N GLN A 73 -4.97 5.49 1.97
CA GLN A 73 -5.33 5.51 3.38
C GLN A 73 -6.58 4.68 3.63
N VAL A 74 -6.56 3.91 4.70
CA VAL A 74 -7.68 3.13 5.19
C VAL A 74 -7.98 3.61 6.59
N HIS A 75 -9.13 4.26 6.76
CA HIS A 75 -9.59 4.76 8.05
C HIS A 75 -10.59 3.79 8.63
N GLY A 76 -10.38 3.38 9.88
CA GLY A 76 -11.28 2.50 10.62
C GLY A 76 -11.84 3.16 11.86
N ASN A 77 -12.98 2.69 12.34
CA ASN A 77 -13.64 3.18 13.55
C ASN A 77 -13.39 2.29 14.79
N LYS A 78 -12.82 1.08 14.62
CA LYS A 78 -12.48 0.14 15.71
C LYS A 78 -11.00 0.18 16.12
N ASP A 79 -10.39 -0.95 16.47
CA ASP A 79 -9.04 -1.01 17.03
C ASP A 79 -7.94 -0.64 16.04
N LEU A 80 -8.17 -0.86 14.74
CA LEU A 80 -7.34 -0.32 13.69
C LEU A 80 -7.93 1.02 13.23
N LYS A 81 -7.26 2.12 13.59
CA LYS A 81 -7.73 3.49 13.31
C LYS A 81 -7.29 3.98 11.93
N LEU A 82 -6.06 3.67 11.53
CA LEU A 82 -5.49 4.10 10.26
C LEU A 82 -4.45 3.10 9.77
N ILE A 83 -4.50 2.77 8.48
CA ILE A 83 -3.34 2.29 7.72
C ILE A 83 -3.12 3.27 6.58
N ALA A 84 -1.89 3.75 6.43
CA ALA A 84 -1.53 4.64 5.35
C ALA A 84 -0.28 4.15 4.63
N SER A 85 -0.25 4.32 3.32
CA SER A 85 0.95 4.19 2.50
C SER A 85 1.05 5.37 1.55
N ASP A 86 2.25 5.91 1.37
CA ASP A 86 2.53 6.92 0.35
C ASP A 86 3.61 6.39 -0.61
N PHE A 87 3.36 6.53 -1.90
CA PHE A 87 4.33 6.34 -2.96
C PHE A 87 4.73 7.71 -3.49
N ILE A 88 6.03 8.03 -3.44
CA ILE A 88 6.55 9.35 -3.75
C ILE A 88 7.55 9.25 -4.89
N ILE A 89 7.31 10.03 -5.94
CA ILE A 89 8.26 10.32 -7.01
C ILE A 89 8.99 11.62 -6.61
N PRO A 90 10.29 11.56 -6.30
CA PRO A 90 11.04 12.74 -5.93
C PRO A 90 11.25 13.67 -7.12
N LYS A 91 11.51 14.95 -6.83
CA LYS A 91 12.00 15.91 -7.83
C LYS A 91 13.53 15.73 -7.99
N PRO A 92 14.10 16.08 -9.16
CA PRO A 92 15.55 16.08 -9.37
C PRO A 92 16.29 16.85 -8.25
N PRO A 93 17.50 16.42 -7.85
CA PRO A 93 18.35 15.41 -8.50
C PRO A 93 18.04 13.95 -8.10
N GLN A 94 17.11 13.73 -7.18
CA GLN A 94 16.73 12.38 -6.76
C GLN A 94 15.86 11.71 -7.83
N THR A 95 16.17 10.46 -8.17
CA THR A 95 15.50 9.70 -9.23
C THR A 95 14.82 8.43 -8.72
N ILE A 96 15.16 7.98 -7.51
CA ILE A 96 14.62 6.75 -6.93
C ILE A 96 13.33 7.08 -6.20
N SER A 97 12.22 6.54 -6.70
CA SER A 97 10.94 6.59 -6.00
C SER A 97 11.02 5.81 -4.70
N PHE A 98 10.35 6.29 -3.67
CA PHE A 98 10.31 5.60 -2.37
C PHE A 98 8.89 5.48 -1.86
N VAL A 99 8.67 4.43 -1.11
CA VAL A 99 7.39 4.11 -0.48
C VAL A 99 7.56 4.18 1.03
N ARG A 100 6.54 4.70 1.71
CA ARG A 100 6.42 4.68 3.15
C ARG A 100 5.06 4.11 3.54
N GLY A 101 4.96 3.60 4.75
CA GLY A 101 3.69 3.18 5.31
C GLY A 101 3.75 3.10 6.82
N TYR A 102 2.60 3.31 7.44
CA TYR A 102 2.44 3.23 8.89
C TYR A 102 1.01 2.86 9.25
N ALA A 103 0.84 2.29 10.44
CA ALA A 103 -0.45 1.95 11.01
C ALA A 103 -0.62 2.59 12.40
N LYS A 104 -1.83 3.10 12.66
CA LYS A 104 -2.29 3.54 13.97
C LYS A 104 -3.37 2.57 14.46
N PHE A 105 -3.11 1.93 15.59
CA PHE A 105 -3.97 0.89 16.14
C PHE A 105 -3.91 0.87 17.67
N ASN A 106 -4.87 0.19 18.29
CA ASN A 106 -4.93 -0.04 19.73
C ASN A 106 -3.88 -1.07 20.14
N LYS A 107 -2.77 -0.61 20.73
CA LYS A 107 -1.66 -1.47 21.18
C LYS A 107 -1.97 -2.29 22.44
N GLN A 108 -3.06 -1.98 23.14
CA GLN A 108 -3.41 -2.61 24.43
C GLN A 108 -4.26 -3.87 24.25
N LEU A 109 -4.57 -4.26 23.02
CA LEU A 109 -5.29 -5.49 22.75
C LEU A 109 -4.48 -6.72 23.17
N SER A 110 -5.15 -7.64 23.85
CA SER A 110 -4.62 -8.98 24.15
C SER A 110 -4.56 -9.87 22.90
N PHE A 111 -5.44 -9.62 21.92
CA PHE A 111 -5.53 -10.37 20.67
C PHE A 111 -6.00 -9.46 19.53
N TYR A 112 -5.44 -9.68 18.33
CA TYR A 112 -5.84 -8.97 17.12
C TYR A 112 -6.67 -9.91 16.23
N PRO A 113 -7.95 -9.58 15.94
CA PRO A 113 -8.77 -10.38 15.05
C PRO A 113 -8.15 -10.56 13.66
N ASN A 114 -8.23 -11.78 13.12
CA ASN A 114 -7.76 -12.08 11.76
C ASN A 114 -8.65 -11.45 10.66
N LYS A 115 -9.90 -11.13 10.98
CA LYS A 115 -10.84 -10.53 10.02
C LYS A 115 -10.63 -9.03 9.99
N VAL A 116 -10.37 -8.52 8.78
CA VAL A 116 -10.16 -7.08 8.51
C VAL A 116 -11.30 -6.21 9.05
N ARG A 117 -12.55 -6.65 8.89
CA ARG A 117 -13.74 -5.93 9.38
C ARG A 117 -13.83 -5.88 10.90
N ASP A 118 -13.31 -6.88 11.61
CA ASP A 118 -13.33 -6.88 13.07
C ASP A 118 -12.30 -5.88 13.63
N LEU A 119 -11.19 -5.68 12.92
CA LEU A 119 -10.17 -4.68 13.24
C LEU A 119 -10.56 -3.26 12.82
N LEU A 120 -11.05 -3.06 11.60
CA LEU A 120 -11.34 -1.73 11.02
C LEU A 120 -12.76 -1.22 11.33
N GLY A 121 -13.74 -2.14 11.43
CA GLY A 121 -15.16 -1.80 11.44
C GLY A 121 -15.66 -1.22 10.11
N ASP A 122 -16.64 -0.32 10.17
CA ASP A 122 -17.28 0.30 9.01
C ASP A 122 -16.53 1.59 8.62
N GLY A 123 -15.30 1.39 8.15
CA GLY A 123 -14.39 2.46 7.74
C GLY A 123 -14.51 2.85 6.27
N TYR A 124 -13.57 3.67 5.81
CA TYR A 124 -13.47 4.09 4.42
C TYR A 124 -12.03 4.02 3.91
N PHE A 125 -11.94 3.91 2.60
CA PHE A 125 -10.72 3.93 1.82
C PHE A 125 -10.61 5.29 1.13
N ALA A 126 -9.45 5.92 1.22
CA ALA A 126 -9.18 7.21 0.62
C ALA A 126 -7.88 7.15 -0.19
N THR A 127 -8.01 7.49 -1.47
CA THR A 127 -6.88 7.65 -2.40
C THR A 127 -6.69 9.13 -2.68
N ILE A 128 -5.49 9.64 -2.46
CA ILE A 128 -5.14 11.04 -2.71
C ILE A 128 -4.04 11.07 -3.76
N LEU A 129 -4.36 11.60 -4.93
CA LEU A 129 -3.44 11.80 -6.03
C LEU A 129 -2.99 13.26 -6.05
N ASP A 130 -1.73 13.47 -5.68
CA ASP A 130 -1.06 14.76 -5.70
C ASP A 130 -0.09 14.76 -6.88
N GLN A 131 -0.38 15.59 -7.88
CA GLN A 131 0.44 15.74 -9.08
C GLN A 131 1.55 16.78 -8.90
N GLY A 132 1.61 17.47 -7.76
CA GLY A 132 2.53 18.56 -7.49
C GLY A 132 2.15 19.89 -8.14
N ASP A 133 3.12 20.80 -8.14
CA ASP A 133 3.08 22.12 -8.81
C ASP A 133 1.93 23.04 -8.36
N GLY A 134 1.50 22.89 -7.11
CA GLY A 134 0.45 23.73 -6.50
C GLY A 134 -0.98 23.37 -6.91
N ASN A 135 -1.16 22.33 -7.71
CA ASN A 135 -2.50 21.85 -8.08
C ASN A 135 -3.21 21.23 -6.87
N LEU A 136 -4.53 21.40 -6.83
CA LEU A 136 -5.36 20.74 -5.82
C LEU A 136 -5.30 19.21 -6.01
N PRO A 137 -4.99 18.43 -4.96
CA PRO A 137 -4.96 16.98 -5.05
C PRO A 137 -6.33 16.40 -5.38
N TYR A 138 -6.36 15.41 -6.27
CA TYR A 138 -7.56 14.61 -6.51
C TYR A 138 -7.77 13.64 -5.35
N LYS A 139 -9.00 13.50 -4.88
CA LYS A 139 -9.37 12.62 -3.76
C LYS A 139 -10.48 11.67 -4.20
N GLY A 140 -10.22 10.37 -4.14
CA GLY A 140 -11.23 9.34 -4.25
C GLY A 140 -11.52 8.77 -2.86
N ILE A 141 -12.78 8.69 -2.46
CA ILE A 141 -13.21 8.08 -1.20
C ILE A 141 -14.24 7.00 -1.51
N SER A 142 -14.02 5.79 -1.00
CA SER A 142 -14.96 4.67 -1.10
C SER A 142 -15.17 4.06 0.28
N ASN A 143 -16.37 3.54 0.53
CA ASN A 143 -16.63 2.79 1.76
C ASN A 143 -15.91 1.44 1.70
N LEU A 144 -15.49 0.93 2.87
CA LEU A 144 -14.95 -0.42 2.96
C LEU A 144 -16.05 -1.45 2.68
N ASN A 145 -16.10 -1.95 1.44
CA ASN A 145 -17.02 -3.00 1.04
C ASN A 145 -16.36 -4.38 1.26
N GLY A 146 -16.82 -5.08 2.31
CA GLY A 146 -16.54 -6.51 2.53
C GLY A 146 -15.38 -6.85 3.46
N ASN A 147 -14.94 -8.12 3.41
CA ASN A 147 -14.01 -8.74 4.37
C ASN A 147 -12.52 -8.56 4.02
N SER A 148 -12.15 -7.80 2.98
CA SER A 148 -10.75 -7.68 2.51
C SER A 148 -10.49 -6.36 1.80
N LEU A 149 -9.30 -5.78 2.01
CA LEU A 149 -8.82 -4.57 1.33
C LEU A 149 -8.89 -4.69 -0.20
N LYS A 150 -8.63 -5.88 -0.74
CA LYS A 150 -8.67 -6.14 -2.20
C LYS A 150 -10.04 -5.90 -2.84
N LYS A 151 -11.13 -6.01 -2.07
CA LYS A 151 -12.49 -5.82 -2.58
C LYS A 151 -12.96 -4.36 -2.56
N SER A 152 -12.27 -3.50 -1.82
CA SER A 152 -12.63 -2.09 -1.64
C SER A 152 -11.82 -1.13 -2.52
N ALA A 153 -10.78 -1.65 -3.16
CA ALA A 153 -9.83 -0.94 -4.01
C ALA A 153 -10.21 -1.00 -5.49
#